data_AF-A0A5A8AHE9-F1
#
_entry.id   AF-A0A5A8AHE9-F1
#
_cell.length_a   1.000
_cell.length_b   1.000
_cell.length_c   1.000
_cell.angle_alpha   90.00
_cell.angle_beta   90.00
_cell.angle_gamma   90.00
#
_symmetry.space_group_name_H-M   'P 1'
#
loop_
_entity.id
_entity.type
_entity.pdbx_description
1 polymer ?
#
loop_
_entity_poly.entity_id
_entity_poly.type
_entity_poly.pdbx_seq_one_letter_code
_entity_poly.pdbx_strand_id
1 'polypeptide(L)'
;MNKFDELKRNRFIKKLRSNSIAIATNQIGIHSGYFKMHYLLGRINDIKVLENIDLSIFETYYNEIQTHPIGDERKLYSKEFLDKLDLKLKRIDERYLDALTEKCGEIIEKFKDIKDFC
;
A
#
# COMPACT_ATOMS: atom_id res chain seq x y z
N MET A 1 -3.65 25.35 -4.20
CA MET A 1 -2.57 24.42 -4.60
C MET A 1 -1.90 25.00 -5.82
N ASN A 2 -0.58 25.12 -5.85
CA ASN A 2 0.12 25.61 -7.04
C ASN A 2 0.23 24.49 -8.10
N LYS A 3 0.60 24.85 -9.33
CA LYS A 3 0.73 23.89 -10.45
C LYS A 3 1.75 22.78 -10.18
N PHE A 4 2.84 23.09 -9.47
CA PHE A 4 3.88 22.10 -9.15
C PHE A 4 3.37 21.02 -8.19
N ASP A 5 2.62 21.43 -7.16
CA ASP A 5 2.01 20.53 -6.19
C ASP A 5 0.96 19.63 -6.85
N GLU A 6 0.17 20.17 -7.78
CA GLU A 6 -0.80 19.39 -8.55
C GLU A 6 -0.13 18.30 -9.38
N LEU A 7 0.93 18.66 -10.14
CA LEU A 7 1.70 17.70 -10.94
C LEU A 7 2.35 16.64 -10.05
N LYS A 8 2.92 17.04 -8.92
CA LYS A 8 3.55 16.13 -7.96
C LYS A 8 2.54 15.17 -7.36
N ARG A 9 1.35 15.66 -6.97
CA ARG A 9 0.25 14.83 -6.45
C ARG A 9 -0.21 13.82 -7.50
N ASN A 10 -0.42 14.24 -8.74
CA ASN A 10 -0.85 13.34 -9.82
C ASN A 10 0.19 12.23 -10.08
N ARG A 11 1.48 12.54 -9.99
CA ARG A 11 2.56 11.53 -10.07
C ARG A 11 2.48 10.50 -8.94
N PHE A 12 2.18 10.93 -7.71
CA PHE A 12 1.99 9.98 -6.61
C PHE A 12 0.73 9.14 -6.78
N ILE A 13 -0.38 9.71 -7.24
CA ILE A 13 -1.60 8.95 -7.52
C ILE A 13 -1.38 7.93 -8.65
N LYS A 14 -0.60 8.27 -9.69
CA LYS A 14 -0.20 7.31 -10.73
C LYS A 14 0.58 6.15 -10.13
N LYS A 15 1.54 6.43 -9.24
CA LYS A 15 2.30 5.40 -8.52
C LYS A 15 1.41 4.57 -7.60
N LEU A 16 0.42 5.19 -6.94
CA LEU A 16 -0.57 4.53 -6.10
C LEU A 16 -1.35 3.50 -6.91
N ARG A 17 -1.93 3.92 -8.04
CA ARG A 17 -2.63 3.04 -8.97
C ARG A 17 -1.75 1.90 -9.48
N SER A 18 -0.53 2.21 -9.93
CA SER A 18 0.41 1.18 -10.40
C SER A 18 0.75 0.17 -9.30
N ASN A 19 0.88 0.61 -8.06
CA ASN A 19 1.10 -0.27 -6.92
C ASN A 19 -0.12 -1.15 -6.63
N SER A 20 -1.33 -0.59 -6.69
CA SER A 20 -2.58 -1.37 -6.57
C SER A 20 -2.69 -2.46 -7.63
N ILE A 21 -2.32 -2.17 -8.89
CA ILE A 21 -2.28 -3.18 -9.96
C ILE A 21 -1.27 -4.28 -9.62
N ALA A 22 -0.06 -3.91 -9.19
CA ALA A 22 0.98 -4.87 -8.85
C ALA A 22 0.57 -5.79 -7.69
N ILE A 23 -0.13 -5.25 -6.68
CA ILE A 23 -0.69 -6.05 -5.58
C ILE A 23 -1.79 -6.97 -6.10
N ALA A 24 -2.80 -6.43 -6.80
CA ALA A 24 -3.94 -7.20 -7.29
C ALA A 24 -3.55 -8.32 -8.28
N THR A 25 -2.43 -8.15 -8.98
CA THR A 25 -1.88 -9.14 -9.92
C THR A 25 -0.75 -9.98 -9.33
N ASN A 26 -0.49 -9.89 -8.02
CA ASN A 26 0.56 -10.62 -7.31
C ASN A 26 1.97 -10.46 -7.89
N GLN A 27 2.26 -9.32 -8.55
CA GLN A 27 3.58 -8.99 -9.10
C GLN A 27 4.55 -8.49 -8.03
N ILE A 28 4.03 -8.11 -6.86
CA ILE A 28 4.80 -7.69 -5.69
C ILE A 28 4.34 -8.48 -4.47
N GLY A 29 5.28 -8.77 -3.56
CA GLY A 29 4.93 -9.36 -2.27
C GLY A 29 3.95 -8.46 -1.51
N ILE A 30 2.94 -9.08 -0.89
CA ILE A 30 1.80 -8.41 -0.26
C ILE A 30 2.23 -7.29 0.70
N HIS A 31 3.14 -7.60 1.63
CA HIS A 31 3.63 -6.63 2.60
C HIS A 31 4.39 -5.48 1.93
N SER A 32 5.35 -5.79 1.05
CA SER A 32 6.11 -4.77 0.31
C SER A 32 5.19 -3.83 -0.47
N GLY A 33 4.13 -4.39 -1.06
CA GLY A 33 3.07 -3.63 -1.72
C GLY A 33 2.37 -2.66 -0.76
N TYR A 34 1.92 -3.12 0.40
CA TYR A 34 1.19 -2.28 1.36
C TYR A 34 2.07 -1.28 2.12
N PHE A 35 3.34 -1.59 2.38
CA PHE A 35 4.32 -0.59 2.87
C PHE A 35 4.46 0.56 1.87
N LYS A 36 4.57 0.24 0.58
CA LYS A 36 4.60 1.25 -0.49
C LYS A 36 3.28 1.99 -0.61
N MET A 37 2.14 1.34 -0.35
CA MET A 37 0.83 1.99 -0.32
C MET A 37 0.76 3.04 0.78
N HIS A 38 1.14 2.69 2.01
CA HIS A 38 1.16 3.61 3.15
C HIS A 38 2.03 4.84 2.86
N TYR A 39 3.25 4.62 2.33
CA TYR A 39 4.12 5.71 1.89
C TYR A 39 3.43 6.64 0.87
N LEU A 40 2.86 6.08 -0.20
CA LEU A 40 2.24 6.87 -1.27
C LEU A 40 1.04 7.66 -0.77
N LEU A 41 0.20 7.08 0.09
CA LEU A 41 -0.92 7.76 0.72
C LEU A 41 -0.47 8.93 1.58
N GLY A 42 0.58 8.74 2.40
CA GLY A 42 1.20 9.82 3.17
C GLY A 42 1.66 10.97 2.26
N ARG A 43 2.39 10.66 1.18
CA ARG A 43 2.87 11.69 0.22
C ARG A 43 1.76 12.43 -0.52
N ILE A 44 0.61 11.78 -0.75
CA ILE A 44 -0.56 12.43 -1.35
C ILE A 44 -1.22 13.34 -0.32
N ASN A 45 -1.41 12.85 0.91
CA ASN A 45 -2.04 13.57 2.01
C ASN A 45 -1.24 14.82 2.42
N ASP A 46 0.10 14.76 2.38
CA ASP A 46 0.99 15.92 2.57
C ASP A 46 0.67 17.09 1.62
N ILE A 47 0.13 16.80 0.43
CA ILE A 47 -0.19 17.80 -0.59
C ILE A 47 -1.67 18.16 -0.56
N LYS A 48 -2.53 17.15 -0.77
CA LYS A 48 -3.99 17.25 -0.69
C LYS A 48 -4.59 15.84 -0.61
N VAL A 49 -5.38 15.59 0.43
CA VAL A 49 -6.10 14.32 0.67
C VAL A 49 -6.93 13.88 -0.55
N LEU A 50 -7.08 12.57 -0.73
CA LEU A 50 -7.99 11.99 -1.73
C LEU A 50 -9.43 12.06 -1.23
N GLU A 51 -10.21 12.98 -1.77
CA GLU A 51 -11.64 13.09 -1.45
C GLU A 51 -12.46 11.95 -2.10
N ASN A 52 -13.57 11.58 -1.45
CA ASN A 52 -14.55 10.59 -1.93
C ASN A 52 -14.02 9.15 -2.09
N ILE A 53 -12.97 8.77 -1.36
CA ILE A 53 -12.52 7.37 -1.25
C ILE A 53 -12.03 7.13 0.16
N ASP A 54 -12.54 6.09 0.81
CA ASP A 54 -12.04 5.65 2.11
C ASP A 54 -10.90 4.66 1.93
N LEU A 55 -9.72 5.05 2.43
CA LEU A 55 -8.45 4.33 2.33
C LEU A 55 -7.88 3.99 3.72
N SER A 56 -8.67 4.16 4.78
CA SER A 56 -8.27 3.90 6.16
C SER A 56 -7.81 2.46 6.38
N ILE A 57 -8.36 1.50 5.63
CA ILE A 57 -7.99 0.08 5.74
C ILE A 57 -6.50 -0.18 5.51
N PHE A 58 -5.85 0.60 4.63
CA PHE A 58 -4.42 0.46 4.35
C PHE A 58 -3.58 0.89 5.54
N GLU A 59 -4.00 1.92 6.27
CA GLU A 59 -3.34 2.37 7.49
C GLU A 59 -3.57 1.37 8.63
N THR A 60 -4.79 0.85 8.80
CA THR A 60 -5.10 -0.19 9.78
C THR A 60 -4.25 -1.44 9.55
N TYR A 61 -4.19 -1.95 8.32
CA TYR A 61 -3.36 -3.11 7.99
C TYR A 61 -1.87 -2.82 8.20
N TYR A 62 -1.37 -1.67 7.72
CA TYR A 62 0.01 -1.26 7.93
C TYR A 62 0.39 -1.26 9.42
N ASN A 63 -0.49 -0.72 10.27
CA ASN A 63 -0.25 -0.63 11.71
C ASN A 63 -0.12 -2.02 12.37
N GLU A 64 -0.81 -3.04 11.86
CA GLU A 64 -0.68 -4.42 12.35
C GLU A 64 0.63 -5.09 11.90
N ILE A 65 1.16 -4.72 10.73
CA ILE A 65 2.32 -5.41 10.13
C ILE A 65 3.65 -4.65 10.28
N GLN A 66 3.65 -3.35 10.58
CA GLN A 66 4.84 -2.49 10.53
C GLN A 66 6.00 -2.95 11.44
N THR A 67 5.71 -3.70 12.51
CA THR A 67 6.72 -4.22 13.44
C THR A 67 7.23 -5.62 13.05
N HIS A 68 6.70 -6.23 11.99
CA HIS A 68 7.12 -7.55 11.54
C HIS A 68 8.34 -7.43 10.61
N PRO A 69 9.36 -8.28 10.79
CA PRO A 69 10.53 -8.29 9.92
C PRO A 69 10.15 -8.92 8.56
N ILE A 70 10.25 -8.13 7.50
CA ILE A 70 9.82 -8.49 6.13
C ILE A 70 11.00 -8.46 5.16
N GLY A 71 12.02 -7.64 5.42
CA GLY A 71 13.20 -7.46 4.58
C GLY A 71 14.46 -8.13 5.11
N ASP A 72 15.60 -7.47 4.89
CA ASP A 72 16.93 -7.96 5.25
C ASP A 72 17.12 -8.15 6.76
N GLU A 73 16.36 -7.42 7.59
CA GLU A 73 16.36 -7.54 9.03
C GLU A 73 16.01 -8.96 9.51
N ARG A 74 15.31 -9.76 8.69
CA ARG A 74 15.03 -11.17 8.98
C ARG A 74 16.31 -12.00 9.23
N LYS A 75 17.45 -11.59 8.66
CA LYS A 75 18.76 -12.24 8.85
C LYS A 75 19.25 -12.18 10.31
N LEU A 76 18.69 -11.28 11.12
CA LEU A 76 19.07 -11.09 12.52
C LEU A 76 18.32 -12.03 13.49
N TYR A 77 17.36 -12.81 13.00
CA TYR A 77 16.48 -13.63 13.81
C TYR A 77 16.68 -15.13 13.55
N SER A 78 16.39 -15.96 14.56
CA SER A 78 16.38 -17.40 14.39
C SER A 78 15.20 -17.86 13.54
N LYS A 79 15.37 -18.99 12.84
CA LYS A 79 14.30 -19.58 12.01
C LYS A 79 13.02 -19.85 12.80
N GLU A 80 13.14 -20.47 13.98
CA GLU A 80 11.97 -20.78 14.83
C GLU A 80 11.19 -19.53 15.28
N PHE A 81 11.90 -18.42 15.47
CA PHE A 81 11.26 -17.14 15.82
C PHE A 81 10.51 -16.57 14.62
N LEU A 82 11.13 -16.59 13.43
CA LEU A 82 10.50 -16.14 12.18
C LEU A 82 9.27 -16.99 11.84
N ASP A 83 9.33 -18.32 11.98
CA ASP A 83 8.19 -19.21 11.71
C ASP A 83 6.97 -18.85 12.56
N LYS A 84 7.17 -18.50 13.84
CA LYS A 84 6.08 -18.04 14.73
C LYS A 84 5.52 -16.68 14.32
N LEU A 85 6.37 -15.77 13.84
CA LEU A 85 5.94 -14.46 13.36
C LEU A 85 5.19 -14.58 12.03
N ASP A 86 5.67 -15.41 11.11
CA ASP A 86 5.04 -15.63 9.81
C ASP A 86 3.64 -16.25 9.98
N LEU A 87 3.45 -17.14 10.96
CA LEU A 87 2.11 -17.65 11.31
C LEU A 87 1.16 -16.55 11.81
N LYS A 88 1.66 -15.58 12.59
CA LYS A 88 0.85 -14.43 13.03
C LYS A 88 0.53 -13.51 11.85
N LEU A 89 1.54 -13.23 11.03
CA LEU A 89 1.41 -12.37 9.86
C LEU A 89 0.42 -12.93 8.84
N LYS A 90 0.46 -14.24 8.59
CA LYS A 90 -0.50 -14.93 7.74
C LYS A 90 -1.95 -14.76 8.22
N ARG A 91 -2.20 -14.83 9.54
CA ARG A 91 -3.55 -14.61 10.11
C ARG A 91 -4.03 -13.17 9.93
N ILE A 92 -3.10 -12.20 9.97
CA ILE A 92 -3.41 -10.80 9.68
C ILE A 92 -3.75 -10.68 8.20
N ASP A 93 -2.94 -11.25 7.29
CA ASP A 93 -3.21 -11.23 5.86
C ASP A 93 -4.57 -11.82 5.52
N GLU A 94 -4.88 -13.02 6.01
CA GLU A 94 -6.17 -13.69 5.79
C GLU A 94 -7.37 -12.84 6.26
N ARG A 95 -7.21 -12.06 7.33
CA ARG A 95 -8.27 -11.17 7.85
C ARG A 95 -8.54 -9.99 6.92
N TYR A 96 -7.50 -9.44 6.29
CA TYR A 96 -7.59 -8.18 5.55
C TYR A 96 -7.58 -8.36 4.03
N LEU A 97 -7.24 -9.55 3.51
CA LEU A 97 -6.98 -9.79 2.09
C LEU A 97 -8.12 -9.34 1.19
N ASP A 98 -9.36 -9.73 1.51
CA ASP A 98 -10.52 -9.41 0.69
C ASP A 98 -10.76 -7.89 0.64
N ALA A 99 -10.77 -7.24 1.81
CA ALA A 99 -10.99 -5.80 1.93
C ALA A 99 -9.89 -4.99 1.24
N LEU A 100 -8.63 -5.40 1.37
CA LEU A 100 -7.51 -4.73 0.71
C LEU A 100 -7.53 -4.93 -0.80
N THR A 101 -7.93 -6.11 -1.27
CA THR A 101 -8.07 -6.42 -2.70
C THR A 101 -9.19 -5.60 -3.33
N GLU A 102 -10.35 -5.53 -2.67
CA GLU A 102 -11.48 -4.69 -3.09
C GLU A 102 -11.04 -3.22 -3.22
N LYS A 103 -10.33 -2.70 -2.20
CA LYS A 103 -9.83 -1.33 -2.22
C LYS A 103 -8.74 -1.08 -3.26
N CYS A 104 -7.90 -2.06 -3.55
CA CYS A 104 -6.99 -1.96 -4.69
C CYS A 104 -7.78 -1.82 -6.00
N GLY A 105 -8.84 -2.61 -6.19
CA GLY A 105 -9.76 -2.50 -7.33
C GLY A 105 -10.40 -1.11 -7.44
N GLU A 106 -10.89 -0.57 -6.32
CA GLU A 106 -11.47 0.78 -6.26
C GLU A 106 -10.46 1.86 -6.71
N ILE A 107 -9.22 1.80 -6.23
CA ILE A 107 -8.14 2.71 -6.67
C ILE A 107 -7.87 2.58 -8.17
N ILE A 108 -7.80 1.35 -8.69
CA ILE A 108 -7.48 1.08 -10.09
C ILE A 108 -8.51 1.73 -11.02
N GLU A 109 -9.80 1.55 -10.71
CA GLU A 109 -10.90 2.11 -11.49
C GLU A 109 -11.00 3.62 -11.33
N LYS A 110 -10.93 4.13 -10.08
CA LYS A 110 -11.09 5.56 -9.80
C LYS A 110 -10.05 6.43 -10.49
N PHE A 111 -8.82 5.92 -10.64
CA PHE A 111 -7.71 6.67 -11.22
C PHE A 111 -7.28 6.15 -12.60
N LYS A 112 -8.15 5.43 -13.32
CA LYS A 112 -7.84 4.89 -14.66
C LYS A 112 -7.49 5.98 -15.69
N ASP A 113 -8.13 7.14 -15.59
CA ASP A 113 -7.99 8.25 -16.54
C ASP A 113 -7.03 9.35 -16.03
N ILE A 114 -6.19 9.05 -15.03
CA ILE A 114 -5.26 10.07 -14.52
C ILE A 114 -4.28 10.50 -15.62
N LYS A 115 -4.35 11.77 -15.99
CA LYS A 115 -3.59 12.31 -17.11
C LYS A 115 -2.09 12.30 -16.85
N ASP A 116 -1.35 11.86 -17.86
CA ASP A 116 0.10 12.05 -17.94
C ASP A 116 0.40 13.50 -18.31
N PHE A 117 0.75 14.28 -17.30
CA PHE A 117 1.45 15.54 -17.52
C PHE A 117 2.96 15.23 -17.45
N CYS A 118 3.46 14.65 -18.54
CA CYS A 118 4.89 14.61 -18.83
C CYS A 118 5.34 15.99 -19.31
#